data_AF-A0A7W1RW41-F1
#
_entry.id   AF-A0A7W1RW41-F1
#
_cell.length_a   1.000
_cell.length_b   1.000
_cell.length_c   1.000
_cell.angle_alpha   90.00
_cell.angle_beta   90.00
_cell.angle_gamma   90.00
#
_symmetry.space_group_name_H-M   'P 1'
#
loop_
_entity.id
_entity.type
_entity.pdbx_description
1 polymer ?
#
loop_
_entity_poly.entity_id
_entity_poly.type
_entity_poly.pdbx_seq_one_letter_code
_entity_poly.pdbx_strand_id
1 'polypeptide(L)'
;MSRAAAGTFQLVPRRRFAGASFGENRSARRGEGDEVIGSRPYRPGDHIAAIDWNASARLSAARGSDEFVVREYLAEEAPTSVIVLDRGPSMSLYGDGLPWLRKPAALAAISDLIATSTLAGRGDVGYLDVSGRDRPFWLAPGGAARRPEIARRHEAAGYDASPTSLALALHTLQRHRRSLPSGSFVFVCSDFLAEPPRPADWLRLRAFQWDVVPVIVQDPVWEQSFPDVGGVLVPYVDPVSGKPADVRLRRREVRARAARNHARHEALVRGFRNAGFDPLVVGTSDRAEALDVFRGWSARRRARLRRAA
;
A
#
# COMPACT_ATOMS: atom_id res chain seq x y z
N MET A 1 -18.33 15.84 -4.71
CA MET A 1 -17.60 15.25 -3.55
C MET A 1 -18.04 13.80 -3.41
N SER A 2 -17.26 12.86 -3.95
CA SER A 2 -17.60 11.42 -3.92
C SER A 2 -17.68 10.93 -2.48
N ARG A 3 -18.88 10.48 -2.11
CA ARG A 3 -19.19 9.84 -0.84
C ARG A 3 -18.45 8.50 -0.81
N ALA A 4 -17.23 8.48 -0.28
CA ALA A 4 -16.53 7.23 -0.04
C ALA A 4 -17.47 6.29 0.72
N ALA A 5 -17.72 5.10 0.15
CA ALA A 5 -18.52 4.08 0.79
C ALA A 5 -18.05 3.89 2.24
N ALA A 6 -18.99 3.82 3.18
CA ALA A 6 -18.67 3.60 4.59
C ALA A 6 -17.77 2.36 4.69
N GLY A 7 -16.52 2.52 5.16
CA GLY A 7 -15.56 1.43 5.29
C GLY A 7 -14.48 1.30 4.21
N THR A 8 -14.37 2.22 3.24
CA THR A 8 -13.29 2.22 2.23
C THR A 8 -12.40 3.47 2.29
N PHE A 9 -11.22 3.35 1.68
CA PHE A 9 -10.32 4.47 1.39
C PHE A 9 -10.14 4.63 -0.13
N GLN A 10 -9.67 5.79 -0.58
CA GLN A 10 -9.41 6.01 -2.00
C GLN A 10 -7.97 5.63 -2.36
N LEU A 11 -7.79 4.84 -3.43
CA LEU A 11 -6.49 4.54 -4.00
C LEU A 11 -6.01 5.76 -4.79
N VAL A 12 -5.16 6.57 -4.18
CA VAL A 12 -4.62 7.78 -4.80
C VAL A 12 -3.18 7.51 -5.24
N PRO A 13 -2.87 7.54 -6.54
CA PRO A 13 -1.52 7.26 -7.02
C PRO A 13 -0.55 8.37 -6.59
N ARG A 14 0.72 8.04 -6.37
CA ARG A 14 1.76 9.00 -5.96
C ARG A 14 2.11 9.96 -7.11
N ARG A 15 2.00 9.51 -8.35
CA ARG A 15 2.28 10.27 -9.56
C ARG A 15 1.18 9.99 -10.58
N ARG A 16 0.83 10.99 -11.37
CA ARG A 16 0.01 10.77 -12.57
C ARG A 16 0.87 9.98 -13.56
N PHE A 17 0.50 8.74 -13.84
CA PHE A 17 1.12 7.99 -14.92
C PHE A 17 0.39 8.39 -16.20
N ALA A 18 0.98 9.31 -16.97
CA ALA A 18 0.44 9.69 -18.27
C ALA A 18 0.62 8.51 -19.24
N GLY A 19 -0.46 8.09 -19.89
CA GLY A 19 -0.42 7.06 -20.93
C GLY A 19 0.06 5.71 -20.43
N ALA A 20 -0.75 5.01 -19.63
CA ALA A 20 -0.68 3.55 -19.58
C ALA A 20 -1.16 3.00 -20.93
N SER A 21 -0.37 3.24 -21.98
CA SER A 21 -0.55 2.65 -23.30
C SER A 21 -0.32 1.16 -23.14
N PHE A 22 -1.38 0.42 -22.85
CA PHE A 22 -1.39 -1.00 -23.12
C PHE A 22 -1.21 -1.19 -24.62
N GLY A 23 -0.21 -1.98 -24.97
CA GLY A 23 -0.09 -2.56 -26.29
C GLY A 23 -1.42 -3.21 -26.69
N GLU A 24 -1.71 -3.06 -27.97
CA GLU A 24 -2.73 -3.69 -28.79
C GLU A 24 -3.43 -4.90 -28.14
N ASN A 25 -4.76 -4.83 -28.09
CA ASN A 25 -5.71 -5.81 -27.53
C ASN A 25 -5.98 -5.75 -26.02
N ARG A 26 -6.42 -4.58 -25.57
CA ARG A 26 -7.68 -4.43 -24.83
C ARG A 26 -8.13 -2.99 -25.06
N SER A 27 -9.38 -2.84 -25.50
CA SER A 27 -10.03 -1.58 -25.82
C SER A 27 -9.50 -0.42 -24.98
N ALA A 28 -8.88 0.58 -25.61
CA ALA A 28 -8.72 1.89 -25.01
C ALA A 28 -10.13 2.40 -24.68
N ARG A 29 -10.62 2.11 -23.47
CA ARG A 29 -11.90 2.64 -23.00
C ARG A 29 -11.67 4.12 -22.79
N ARG A 30 -12.02 4.92 -23.80
CA ARG A 30 -12.36 6.31 -23.61
C ARG A 30 -13.54 6.32 -22.63
N GLY A 31 -13.30 6.82 -21.42
CA GLY A 31 -14.29 6.88 -20.36
C GLY A 31 -14.59 8.32 -19.95
N GLU A 32 -15.81 8.55 -19.49
CA GLU A 32 -16.28 9.78 -18.85
C GLU A 32 -15.63 9.91 -17.45
N GLY A 33 -14.36 10.29 -17.39
CA GLY A 33 -13.74 10.64 -16.12
C GLY A 33 -14.22 11.99 -15.59
N ASP A 34 -14.27 12.16 -14.28
CA ASP A 34 -14.60 13.46 -13.66
C ASP A 34 -13.41 14.45 -13.62
N GLU A 35 -12.18 13.98 -13.87
CA GLU A 35 -10.96 14.79 -13.74
C GLU A 35 -10.37 15.18 -15.11
N VAL A 36 -10.40 16.49 -15.41
CA VAL A 36 -9.77 17.08 -16.60
C VAL A 36 -8.24 17.07 -16.42
N ILE A 37 -7.53 16.36 -17.30
CA ILE A 37 -6.07 16.23 -17.28
C ILE A 37 -5.36 17.14 -18.27
N GLY A 38 -6.11 17.75 -19.19
CA GLY A 38 -5.56 18.64 -20.19
C GLY A 38 -6.63 19.12 -21.16
N SER A 39 -6.18 19.86 -22.16
CA SER A 39 -7.02 20.34 -23.24
C SER A 39 -6.30 20.19 -24.57
N ARG A 40 -7.04 19.81 -25.61
CA ARG A 40 -6.49 19.72 -26.96
C ARG A 40 -7.48 20.29 -27.99
N PRO A 41 -7.03 20.56 -29.23
CA PRO A 41 -7.94 20.88 -30.32
C PRO A 41 -8.94 19.75 -30.56
N TYR A 42 -10.18 20.15 -30.85
CA TYR A 42 -11.26 19.28 -31.26
C TYR A 42 -10.89 18.50 -32.52
N ARG A 43 -11.32 17.24 -32.58
CA ARG A 43 -11.23 16.39 -33.78
C ARG A 43 -12.63 15.89 -34.12
N PRO A 44 -12.96 15.74 -35.42
CA PRO A 44 -14.23 15.15 -35.82
C PRO A 44 -14.48 13.81 -35.12
N GLY A 45 -15.63 13.69 -34.45
CA GLY A 45 -16.01 12.52 -33.65
C GLY A 45 -15.81 12.68 -32.13
N ASP A 46 -15.24 13.79 -31.66
CA ASP A 46 -15.23 14.11 -30.24
C ASP A 46 -16.64 14.48 -29.73
N HIS A 47 -16.95 14.08 -28.50
CA HIS A 47 -18.25 14.39 -27.89
C HIS A 47 -18.39 15.90 -27.63
N ILE A 48 -19.51 16.48 -28.08
CA ILE A 48 -19.83 17.91 -27.91
C ILE A 48 -19.82 18.31 -26.42
N ALA A 49 -20.26 17.42 -25.52
CA ALA A 49 -20.27 17.66 -24.08
C ALA A 49 -18.86 17.86 -23.47
N ALA A 50 -17.81 17.39 -24.15
CA ALA A 50 -16.43 17.54 -23.72
C ALA A 50 -15.79 18.88 -24.15
N ILE A 51 -16.48 19.70 -24.95
CA ILE A 51 -15.97 21.00 -25.41
C ILE A 51 -15.93 22.00 -24.24
N ASP A 52 -14.76 22.60 -24.03
CA ASP A 52 -14.64 23.77 -23.17
C ASP A 52 -14.98 25.03 -23.98
N TRP A 53 -16.24 25.45 -23.90
CA TRP A 53 -16.73 26.61 -24.63
C TRP A 53 -15.98 27.90 -24.28
N ASN A 54 -15.51 28.06 -23.03
CA ASN A 54 -14.77 29.26 -22.61
C ASN A 54 -13.33 29.26 -23.14
N ALA A 55 -12.66 28.11 -23.17
CA ALA A 55 -11.33 28.01 -23.77
C ALA A 55 -11.40 28.16 -25.30
N SER A 56 -12.42 27.57 -25.93
CA SER A 56 -12.69 27.68 -27.37
C SER A 56 -12.91 29.14 -27.77
N ALA A 57 -13.83 29.85 -27.10
CA ALA A 57 -14.12 31.25 -27.41
C ALA A 57 -12.88 32.16 -27.29
N ARG A 58 -12.05 31.95 -26.27
CA ARG A 58 -10.80 32.72 -26.10
C ARG A 58 -9.79 32.45 -27.21
N LEU A 59 -9.64 31.18 -27.61
CA LEU A 59 -8.72 30.80 -28.67
C LEU A 59 -9.19 31.32 -30.03
N SER A 60 -10.49 31.21 -30.33
CA SER A 60 -11.08 31.72 -31.56
C SER A 60 -10.93 33.24 -31.67
N ALA A 61 -11.20 33.99 -30.58
CA ALA A 61 -11.03 35.43 -30.56
C ALA A 61 -9.56 35.86 -30.79
N ALA A 62 -8.60 35.11 -30.25
CA ALA A 62 -7.18 35.39 -30.41
C ALA A 62 -6.66 35.08 -31.83
N ARG A 63 -7.24 34.10 -32.52
CA ARG A 63 -6.78 33.64 -33.85
C ARG A 63 -7.61 34.12 -35.03
N GLY A 64 -8.80 34.68 -34.79
CA GLY A 64 -9.71 35.12 -35.84
C GLY A 64 -10.31 33.98 -36.66
N SER A 65 -10.36 32.77 -36.09
CA SER A 65 -10.87 31.55 -36.73
C SER A 65 -11.60 30.69 -35.70
N ASP A 66 -12.60 29.92 -36.13
CA ASP A 66 -13.34 29.03 -35.24
C ASP A 66 -12.47 27.85 -34.77
N GLU A 67 -12.06 27.89 -33.50
CA GLU A 67 -11.22 26.89 -32.85
C GLU A 67 -11.97 26.29 -31.65
N PHE A 68 -12.13 24.97 -31.66
CA PHE A 68 -12.78 24.25 -30.56
C PHE A 68 -11.75 23.51 -29.72
N VAL A 69 -11.84 23.69 -28.40
CA VAL A 69 -10.97 23.07 -27.41
C VAL A 69 -11.76 22.03 -26.65
N VAL A 70 -11.26 20.80 -26.63
CA VAL A 70 -11.87 19.66 -25.93
C VAL A 70 -11.11 19.39 -24.63
N ARG A 71 -11.84 19.21 -23.54
CA ARG A 71 -11.32 18.73 -22.26
C ARG A 71 -10.96 17.26 -22.40
N GLU A 72 -9.73 16.92 -22.10
CA GLU A 72 -9.33 15.52 -21.97
C GLU A 72 -9.58 15.07 -20.54
N TYR A 73 -10.45 14.09 -20.39
CA TYR A 73 -10.73 13.44 -19.12
C TYR A 73 -9.88 12.17 -19.01
N LEU A 74 -9.28 11.93 -17.85
CA LEU A 74 -8.68 10.64 -17.55
C LEU A 74 -9.83 9.64 -17.36
N ALA A 75 -9.95 8.62 -18.22
CA ALA A 75 -10.85 7.52 -17.92
C ALA A 75 -10.53 6.97 -16.52
N GLU A 76 -11.53 6.79 -15.67
CA GLU A 76 -11.34 6.10 -14.39
C GLU A 76 -10.91 4.65 -14.69
N GLU A 77 -9.60 4.41 -14.73
CA GLU A 77 -9.07 3.05 -14.82
C GLU A 77 -9.35 2.33 -13.49
N ALA A 78 -10.03 1.19 -13.59
CA ALA A 78 -10.28 0.32 -12.46
C ALA A 78 -8.93 -0.06 -11.81
N PRO A 79 -8.73 0.22 -10.52
CA PRO A 79 -7.42 0.06 -9.90
C PRO A 79 -7.04 -1.42 -9.82
N THR A 80 -5.77 -1.75 -10.06
CA THR A 80 -5.22 -3.06 -9.71
C THR A 80 -4.36 -2.94 -8.46
N SER A 81 -4.62 -3.77 -7.45
CA SER A 81 -3.84 -3.80 -6.21
C SER A 81 -3.30 -5.20 -5.94
N VAL A 82 -2.06 -5.32 -5.50
CA VAL A 82 -1.48 -6.56 -4.99
C VAL A 82 -1.02 -6.37 -3.56
N ILE A 83 -1.42 -7.29 -2.69
CA ILE A 83 -0.96 -7.36 -1.30
C ILE A 83 0.22 -8.33 -1.25
N VAL A 84 1.41 -7.85 -0.91
CA VAL A 84 2.57 -8.67 -0.59
C VAL A 84 2.69 -8.71 0.93
N LEU A 85 2.51 -9.89 1.51
CA LEU A 85 2.44 -10.05 2.96
C LEU A 85 3.63 -10.83 3.49
N ASP A 86 4.28 -10.26 4.50
CA ASP A 86 5.36 -10.88 5.25
C ASP A 86 4.83 -11.93 6.23
N ARG A 87 5.37 -13.14 6.15
CA ARG A 87 5.02 -14.29 6.99
C ARG A 87 6.17 -14.69 7.91
N GLY A 88 7.12 -13.79 8.20
CA GLY A 88 8.18 -14.03 9.17
C GLY A 88 7.64 -14.21 10.60
N PRO A 89 8.36 -14.92 11.49
CA PRO A 89 7.90 -15.19 12.86
C PRO A 89 7.58 -13.94 13.70
N SER A 90 8.22 -12.80 13.41
CA SER A 90 7.93 -11.54 14.11
C SER A 90 6.50 -11.02 13.82
N MET A 91 5.89 -11.47 12.72
CA MET A 91 4.53 -11.12 12.32
C MET A 91 3.45 -11.92 13.06
N SER A 92 3.80 -12.97 13.81
CA SER A 92 2.88 -13.67 14.73
C SER A 92 2.99 -13.24 16.19
N LEU A 93 3.81 -12.23 16.50
CA LEU A 93 3.98 -11.74 17.86
C LEU A 93 2.73 -10.99 18.34
N TYR A 94 2.65 -10.87 19.67
CA TYR A 94 1.58 -10.21 20.42
C TYR A 94 0.22 -10.93 20.31
N GLY A 95 0.13 -12.08 20.98
CA GLY A 95 -1.09 -12.86 21.12
C GLY A 95 -2.16 -12.19 22.01
N ASP A 96 -3.20 -12.96 22.31
CA ASP A 96 -4.41 -12.47 22.98
C ASP A 96 -4.19 -12.09 24.45
N GLY A 97 -5.05 -11.20 24.97
CA GLY A 97 -5.19 -10.93 26.40
C GLY A 97 -4.49 -9.67 26.93
N LEU A 98 -3.80 -8.91 26.07
CA LEU A 98 -3.05 -7.71 26.46
C LEU A 98 -3.20 -6.61 25.39
N PRO A 99 -3.01 -5.32 25.73
CA PRO A 99 -3.42 -4.18 24.88
C PRO A 99 -2.47 -3.90 23.70
N TRP A 100 -1.71 -4.90 23.25
CA TRP A 100 -0.74 -4.75 22.17
C TRP A 100 -1.36 -4.92 20.79
N LEU A 101 -0.61 -4.47 19.77
CA LEU A 101 -0.89 -4.73 18.37
C LEU A 101 -0.88 -6.23 18.07
N ARG A 102 -2.06 -6.82 17.87
CA ARG A 102 -2.20 -8.19 17.38
C ARG A 102 -1.89 -8.23 15.88
N LYS A 103 -0.63 -8.44 15.51
CA LYS A 103 -0.16 -8.34 14.12
C LYS A 103 -0.93 -9.22 13.13
N PRO A 104 -1.28 -10.49 13.41
CA PRO A 104 -2.09 -11.29 12.50
C PRO A 104 -3.49 -10.69 12.25
N ALA A 105 -4.15 -10.18 13.29
CA ALA A 105 -5.44 -9.52 13.16
C ALA A 105 -5.34 -8.21 12.37
N ALA A 106 -4.29 -7.42 12.63
CA ALA A 106 -4.00 -6.20 11.88
C ALA A 106 -3.76 -6.48 10.40
N LEU A 107 -2.97 -7.51 10.06
CA LEU A 107 -2.71 -7.92 8.68
C LEU A 107 -3.97 -8.37 7.94
N ALA A 108 -4.85 -9.13 8.61
CA ALA A 108 -6.14 -9.52 8.04
C ALA A 108 -7.03 -8.30 7.79
N ALA A 109 -7.12 -7.38 8.75
CA ALA A 109 -7.86 -6.12 8.62
C ALA A 109 -7.32 -5.23 7.49
N ILE A 110 -5.99 -5.06 7.41
CA ILE A 110 -5.31 -4.33 6.34
C ILE A 110 -5.60 -4.96 4.97
N SER A 111 -5.50 -6.29 4.86
CA SER A 111 -5.74 -7.01 3.61
C SER A 111 -7.20 -6.85 3.15
N ASP A 112 -8.15 -6.95 4.09
CA ASP A 112 -9.57 -6.71 3.83
C ASP A 112 -9.82 -5.27 3.36
N LEU A 113 -9.23 -4.28 4.05
CA LEU A 113 -9.35 -2.87 3.68
C LEU A 113 -8.85 -2.58 2.26
N ILE A 114 -7.68 -3.13 1.90
CA ILE A 114 -7.11 -2.99 0.55
C ILE A 114 -8.01 -3.67 -0.48
N ALA A 115 -8.45 -4.91 -0.22
CA ALA A 115 -9.32 -5.65 -1.12
C ALA A 115 -10.67 -4.95 -1.31
N THR A 116 -11.37 -4.57 -0.23
CA THR A 116 -12.65 -3.86 -0.31
C THR A 116 -12.52 -2.53 -1.03
N SER A 117 -11.45 -1.76 -0.77
CA SER A 117 -11.25 -0.45 -1.42
C SER A 117 -10.92 -0.58 -2.91
N THR A 118 -10.15 -1.61 -3.29
CA THR A 118 -9.85 -1.91 -4.70
C THR A 118 -11.11 -2.32 -5.45
N LEU A 119 -11.88 -3.25 -4.88
CA LEU A 119 -13.12 -3.76 -5.46
C LEU A 119 -14.22 -2.68 -5.53
N ALA A 120 -14.26 -1.74 -4.59
CA ALA A 120 -15.17 -0.59 -4.64
C ALA A 120 -14.89 0.32 -5.85
N GLY A 121 -13.64 0.38 -6.30
CA GLY A 121 -13.24 1.02 -7.57
C GLY A 121 -13.48 0.13 -8.81
N ARG A 122 -14.21 -1.00 -8.67
CA ARG A 122 -14.39 -2.03 -9.72
C ARG A 122 -13.08 -2.64 -10.22
N GLY A 123 -12.04 -2.56 -9.38
CA GLY A 123 -10.69 -3.03 -9.63
C GLY A 123 -10.48 -4.52 -9.36
N ASP A 124 -9.25 -4.96 -9.59
CA ASP A 124 -8.79 -6.32 -9.35
C ASP A 124 -7.77 -6.37 -8.19
N VAL A 125 -7.93 -7.34 -7.29
CA VAL A 125 -7.03 -7.54 -6.15
C VAL A 125 -6.29 -8.85 -6.26
N GLY A 126 -4.96 -8.81 -6.11
CA GLY A 126 -4.09 -9.97 -6.03
C GLY A 126 -3.42 -10.07 -4.65
N TYR A 127 -2.76 -11.19 -4.41
CA TYR A 127 -2.09 -11.48 -3.15
C TYR A 127 -0.84 -12.32 -3.35
N LEU A 128 0.17 -12.06 -2.55
CA LEU A 128 1.43 -12.79 -2.53
C LEU A 128 1.92 -12.93 -1.09
N ASP A 129 2.27 -14.14 -0.69
CA ASP A 129 3.16 -14.36 0.44
C ASP A 129 4.18 -15.44 0.13
N VAL A 130 5.12 -15.62 1.05
CA VAL A 130 6.09 -16.71 1.06
C VAL A 130 6.05 -17.31 2.46
N SER A 131 5.64 -18.58 2.58
CA SER A 131 5.56 -19.29 3.86
C SER A 131 5.88 -20.78 3.65
N GLY A 132 5.90 -21.59 4.72
CA GLY A 132 5.95 -23.05 4.61
C GLY A 132 7.16 -23.56 3.82
N ARG A 133 8.37 -23.33 4.35
CA ARG A 133 9.67 -23.59 3.68
C ARG A 133 9.89 -22.74 2.43
N ASP A 134 9.64 -21.44 2.55
CA ASP A 134 9.89 -20.44 1.51
C ASP A 134 9.19 -20.73 0.17
N ARG A 135 7.98 -21.29 0.22
CA ARG A 135 7.15 -21.52 -0.96
C ARG A 135 6.29 -20.29 -1.25
N PRO A 136 6.46 -19.63 -2.41
CA PRO A 136 5.59 -18.52 -2.77
C PRO A 136 4.16 -18.98 -3.05
N PHE A 137 3.18 -18.28 -2.49
CA PHE A 137 1.77 -18.44 -2.81
C PHE A 137 1.29 -17.18 -3.55
N TRP A 138 1.03 -17.32 -4.85
CA TRP A 138 0.61 -16.22 -5.71
C TRP A 138 -0.86 -16.35 -6.12
N LEU A 139 -1.64 -15.33 -5.82
CA LEU A 139 -2.97 -15.12 -6.36
C LEU A 139 -2.94 -13.94 -7.32
N ALA A 140 -3.06 -14.24 -8.62
CA ALA A 140 -3.14 -13.21 -9.65
C ALA A 140 -4.34 -12.28 -9.41
N PRO A 141 -4.20 -10.96 -9.69
CA PRO A 141 -5.30 -10.02 -9.56
C PRO A 141 -6.57 -10.51 -10.22
N GLY A 142 -7.68 -10.39 -9.50
CA GLY A 142 -9.01 -10.68 -10.00
C GLY A 142 -10.08 -10.00 -9.15
N GLY A 143 -11.33 -10.15 -9.57
CA GLY A 143 -12.47 -9.49 -8.96
C GLY A 143 -12.86 -10.06 -7.58
N ALA A 144 -14.12 -9.88 -7.21
CA ALA A 144 -14.61 -10.07 -5.84
C ALA A 144 -14.33 -11.46 -5.21
N ALA A 145 -14.19 -12.52 -6.02
CA ALA A 145 -13.87 -13.87 -5.55
C ALA A 145 -12.50 -13.97 -4.85
N ARG A 146 -11.57 -13.04 -5.11
CA ARG A 146 -10.25 -13.01 -4.48
C ARG A 146 -10.30 -12.63 -3.01
N ARG A 147 -11.27 -11.82 -2.58
CA ARG A 147 -11.40 -11.38 -1.18
C ARG A 147 -11.56 -12.56 -0.20
N PRO A 148 -12.52 -13.49 -0.38
CA PRO A 148 -12.64 -14.65 0.51
C PRO A 148 -11.45 -15.62 0.39
N GLU A 149 -10.80 -15.71 -0.77
CA GLU A 149 -9.59 -16.54 -0.94
C GLU A 149 -8.40 -16.00 -0.13
N ILE A 150 -8.22 -14.68 -0.13
CA ILE A 150 -7.22 -13.99 0.71
C ILE A 150 -7.52 -14.22 2.19
N ALA A 151 -8.79 -14.11 2.61
CA ALA A 151 -9.18 -14.38 3.99
C ALA A 151 -8.86 -15.82 4.42
N ARG A 152 -9.20 -16.82 3.59
CA ARG A 152 -8.83 -18.23 3.85
C ARG A 152 -7.31 -18.42 3.91
N ARG A 153 -6.54 -17.69 3.11
CA ARG A 153 -5.07 -17.74 3.16
C ARG A 153 -4.54 -17.18 4.49
N HIS A 154 -5.16 -16.15 5.08
CA HIS A 154 -4.82 -15.67 6.42
C HIS A 154 -5.02 -16.75 7.49
N GLU A 155 -6.11 -17.52 7.40
CA GLU A 155 -6.42 -18.60 8.35
C GLU A 155 -5.51 -19.83 8.18
N ALA A 156 -5.19 -20.20 6.94
CA ALA A 156 -4.46 -21.44 6.64
C ALA A 156 -2.93 -21.31 6.74
N ALA A 157 -2.37 -20.12 6.58
CA ALA A 157 -0.93 -19.92 6.49
C ALA A 157 -0.32 -19.51 7.84
N GLY A 158 0.72 -20.24 8.25
CA GLY A 158 1.53 -19.88 9.42
C GLY A 158 2.50 -18.72 9.16
N TYR A 159 3.18 -18.31 10.23
CA TYR A 159 4.22 -17.29 10.22
C TYR A 159 5.60 -17.95 10.46
N ASP A 160 6.00 -18.78 9.51
CA ASP A 160 7.17 -19.67 9.57
C ASP A 160 8.21 -19.38 8.48
N ALA A 161 8.10 -18.23 7.82
CA ALA A 161 8.94 -17.88 6.68
C ALA A 161 10.36 -17.51 7.11
N SER A 162 11.35 -17.78 6.25
CA SER A 162 12.74 -17.40 6.55
C SER A 162 12.91 -15.88 6.56
N PRO A 163 14.00 -15.35 7.18
CA PRO A 163 14.29 -13.91 7.16
C PRO A 163 14.40 -13.29 5.75
N THR A 164 14.65 -14.11 4.72
CA THR A 164 14.79 -13.66 3.32
C THR A 164 13.49 -13.76 2.51
N SER A 165 12.41 -14.27 3.12
CA SER A 165 11.14 -14.54 2.47
C SER A 165 10.51 -13.31 1.82
N LEU A 166 10.62 -12.13 2.44
CA LEU A 166 10.11 -10.89 1.86
C LEU A 166 10.85 -10.50 0.58
N ALA A 167 12.19 -10.66 0.55
CA ALA A 167 12.97 -10.43 -0.67
C ALA A 167 12.58 -11.45 -1.76
N LEU A 168 12.38 -12.72 -1.40
CA LEU A 168 11.88 -13.75 -2.31
C LEU A 168 10.48 -13.44 -2.84
N ALA A 169 9.59 -12.88 -2.01
CA ALA A 169 8.26 -12.43 -2.43
C ALA A 169 8.38 -11.30 -3.46
N LEU A 170 9.23 -10.30 -3.22
CA LEU A 170 9.46 -9.22 -4.18
C LEU A 170 10.04 -9.75 -5.51
N HIS A 171 10.99 -10.68 -5.48
CA HIS A 171 11.50 -11.34 -6.70
C HIS A 171 10.42 -12.16 -7.42
N THR A 172 9.55 -12.83 -6.67
CA THR A 172 8.42 -13.57 -7.25
C THR A 172 7.42 -12.65 -7.92
N LEU A 173 7.11 -11.51 -7.30
CA LEU A 173 6.26 -10.49 -7.90
C LEU A 173 6.85 -9.98 -9.24
N GLN A 174 8.16 -9.77 -9.31
CA GLN A 174 8.85 -9.36 -10.55
C GLN A 174 8.65 -10.38 -11.69
N ARG A 175 8.63 -11.68 -11.38
CA ARG A 175 8.35 -12.74 -12.36
C ARG A 175 6.91 -12.69 -12.87
N HIS A 176 5.98 -12.27 -12.02
CA HIS A 176 4.57 -12.08 -12.37
C HIS A 176 4.22 -10.69 -12.91
N ARG A 177 5.21 -9.86 -13.24
CA ARG A 177 4.98 -8.47 -13.71
C ARG A 177 3.99 -8.32 -14.86
N ARG A 178 3.86 -9.33 -15.73
CA ARG A 178 2.90 -9.32 -16.86
C ARG A 178 1.43 -9.35 -16.41
N SER A 179 1.17 -9.75 -15.17
CA SER A 179 -0.16 -9.76 -14.56
C SER A 179 -0.49 -8.47 -13.79
N LEU A 180 0.45 -7.52 -13.70
CA LEU A 180 0.23 -6.21 -13.09
C LEU A 180 0.41 -5.09 -14.12
N PRO A 181 -0.66 -4.38 -14.48
CA PRO A 181 -0.59 -3.13 -15.22
C PRO A 181 0.39 -2.10 -14.64
N SER A 182 0.93 -1.22 -15.48
CA SER A 182 1.53 0.04 -15.01
C SER A 182 0.50 0.82 -14.19
N GLY A 183 0.95 1.51 -13.13
CA GLY A 183 0.03 2.20 -12.21
C GLY A 183 -0.63 1.30 -11.16
N SER A 184 -0.41 -0.03 -11.19
CA SER A 184 -0.89 -0.93 -10.13
C SER A 184 -0.31 -0.54 -8.76
N PHE A 185 -1.13 -0.69 -7.72
CA PHE A 185 -0.70 -0.54 -6.33
C PHE A 185 -0.09 -1.84 -5.83
N VAL A 186 1.07 -1.75 -5.17
CA VAL A 186 1.72 -2.90 -4.53
C VAL A 186 1.90 -2.58 -3.05
N PHE A 187 1.04 -3.12 -2.20
CA PHE A 187 1.11 -2.94 -0.75
C PHE A 187 2.04 -4.00 -0.16
N VAL A 188 3.16 -3.59 0.42
CA VAL A 188 4.13 -4.50 1.05
C VAL A 188 3.95 -4.42 2.57
N CYS A 189 3.25 -5.40 3.13
CA CYS A 189 2.85 -5.46 4.53
C CYS A 189 3.89 -6.25 5.35
N SER A 190 4.67 -5.56 6.19
CA SER A 190 5.70 -6.14 7.04
C SER A 190 5.93 -5.26 8.26
N ASP A 191 6.47 -5.82 9.33
CA ASP A 191 6.99 -5.05 10.44
C ASP A 191 8.40 -4.50 10.16
N PHE A 192 9.08 -4.97 9.11
CA PHE A 192 10.46 -4.61 8.75
C PHE A 192 11.44 -4.68 9.93
N LEU A 193 11.23 -5.64 10.84
CA LEU A 193 12.14 -5.91 11.97
C LEU A 193 13.25 -6.89 11.58
N ALA A 194 12.93 -7.82 10.69
CA ALA A 194 13.89 -8.72 10.07
C ALA A 194 14.76 -7.98 9.02
N GLU A 195 15.66 -8.70 8.36
CA GLU A 195 16.51 -8.13 7.32
C GLU A 195 15.65 -7.52 6.19
N PRO A 196 15.68 -6.18 5.99
CA PRO A 196 14.83 -5.55 5.00
C PRO A 196 15.32 -5.88 3.58
N PRO A 197 14.44 -5.92 2.57
CA PRO A 197 14.87 -6.10 1.19
C PRO A 197 15.86 -5.01 0.78
N ARG A 198 16.84 -5.37 -0.05
CA ARG A 198 17.94 -4.46 -0.40
C ARG A 198 17.38 -3.25 -1.14
N PRO A 199 18.01 -2.06 -1.05
CA PRO A 199 17.56 -0.89 -1.80
C PRO A 199 17.38 -1.15 -3.30
N ALA A 200 18.20 -2.04 -3.88
CA ALA A 200 18.09 -2.47 -5.27
C ALA A 200 16.77 -3.18 -5.59
N ASP A 201 16.22 -3.98 -4.68
CA ASP A 201 14.96 -4.71 -4.87
C ASP A 201 13.79 -3.73 -4.99
N TRP A 202 13.76 -2.72 -4.13
CA TRP A 202 12.79 -1.63 -4.16
C TRP A 202 12.90 -0.77 -5.42
N LEU A 203 14.11 -0.44 -5.85
CA LEU A 203 14.36 0.33 -7.07
C LEU A 203 13.88 -0.41 -8.32
N ARG A 204 14.08 -1.73 -8.39
CA ARG A 204 13.59 -2.56 -9.49
C ARG A 204 12.07 -2.52 -9.61
N LEU A 205 11.34 -2.57 -8.49
CA LEU A 205 9.87 -2.47 -8.51
C LEU A 205 9.39 -1.14 -9.10
N ARG A 206 10.12 -0.05 -8.84
CA ARG A 206 9.79 1.27 -9.41
C ARG A 206 9.96 1.33 -10.93
N ALA A 207 10.84 0.52 -11.51
CA ALA A 207 11.02 0.46 -12.96
C ALA A 207 9.77 -0.05 -13.68
N PHE A 208 8.92 -0.82 -13.00
CA PHE A 208 7.64 -1.30 -13.55
C PHE A 208 6.50 -0.28 -13.44
N GLN A 209 6.79 0.96 -13.04
CA GLN A 209 5.79 2.02 -12.87
C GLN A 209 4.65 1.64 -11.90
N TRP A 210 4.92 0.73 -10.97
CA TRP A 210 3.99 0.41 -9.88
C TRP A 210 4.05 1.45 -8.78
N ASP A 211 2.91 1.70 -8.14
CA ASP A 211 2.83 2.47 -6.91
C ASP A 211 3.05 1.54 -5.72
N VAL A 212 4.32 1.36 -5.36
CA VAL A 212 4.70 0.53 -4.22
C VAL A 212 4.49 1.31 -2.92
N VAL A 213 3.72 0.71 -2.01
CA VAL A 213 3.33 1.28 -0.72
C VAL A 213 3.80 0.34 0.41
N PRO A 214 4.92 0.66 1.09
CA PRO A 214 5.30 -0.04 2.30
C PRO A 214 4.23 0.18 3.39
N VAL A 215 3.72 -0.90 3.98
CA VAL A 215 2.80 -0.87 5.11
C VAL A 215 3.52 -1.45 6.32
N ILE A 216 3.99 -0.57 7.19
CA ILE A 216 4.77 -0.88 8.39
C ILE A 216 3.80 -1.25 9.51
N VAL A 217 3.78 -2.51 9.90
CA VAL A 217 2.91 -3.03 10.96
C VAL A 217 3.75 -3.21 12.23
N GLN A 218 3.81 -2.17 13.06
CA GLN A 218 4.66 -2.18 14.26
C GLN A 218 3.91 -1.69 15.49
N ASP A 219 4.08 -2.38 16.62
CA ASP A 219 3.49 -1.99 17.90
C ASP A 219 4.06 -0.63 18.37
N PRO A 220 3.20 0.37 18.68
CA PRO A 220 3.66 1.70 19.10
C PRO A 220 4.50 1.69 20.38
N VAL A 221 4.23 0.75 21.29
CA VAL A 221 4.83 0.67 22.61
C VAL A 221 6.07 -0.21 22.62
N TRP A 222 6.01 -1.39 22.00
CA TRP A 222 7.08 -2.39 22.09
C TRP A 222 8.12 -2.30 20.97
N GLU A 223 7.73 -1.78 19.81
CA GLU A 223 8.57 -1.84 18.60
C GLU A 223 9.01 -0.47 18.11
N GLN A 224 8.10 0.51 18.15
CA GLN A 224 8.40 1.91 17.81
C GLN A 224 9.02 2.66 19.00
N SER A 225 8.67 2.27 20.21
CA SER A 225 9.23 2.77 21.47
C SER A 225 9.59 1.60 22.40
N PHE A 226 9.61 1.82 23.71
CA PHE A 226 9.69 0.73 24.68
C PHE A 226 9.03 1.21 25.99
N PRO A 227 8.19 0.40 26.66
CA PRO A 227 7.47 0.85 27.85
C PRO A 227 8.44 1.12 29.01
N ASP A 228 8.09 2.08 29.89
CA ASP A 228 8.92 2.41 31.07
C ASP A 228 8.70 1.39 32.20
N VAL A 229 9.22 0.19 32.00
CA VAL A 229 9.14 -0.94 32.93
C VAL A 229 10.40 -1.07 33.81
N GLY A 230 11.13 0.03 33.98
CA GLY A 230 12.40 0.03 34.70
C GLY A 230 12.25 -0.39 36.16
N GLY A 231 12.81 -1.54 36.54
CA GLY A 231 12.69 -2.10 37.88
C GLY A 231 11.46 -2.99 38.10
N VAL A 232 10.72 -3.31 37.04
CA VAL A 232 9.63 -4.30 37.02
C VAL A 232 10.12 -5.58 36.35
N LEU A 233 9.62 -6.73 36.81
CA LEU A 233 9.83 -8.02 36.16
C LEU A 233 8.92 -8.11 34.94
N VAL A 234 9.52 -8.29 33.76
CA VAL A 234 8.77 -8.46 32.52
C VAL A 234 8.89 -9.92 32.09
N PRO A 235 7.77 -10.62 31.83
CA PRO A 235 7.81 -11.95 31.25
C PRO A 235 8.37 -11.83 29.82
N TYR A 236 9.56 -12.39 29.62
CA TYR A 236 10.25 -12.46 28.34
C TYR A 236 10.27 -13.91 27.88
N VAL A 237 9.76 -14.20 26.69
CA VAL A 237 9.87 -15.55 26.13
C VAL A 237 11.27 -15.72 25.55
N ASP A 238 12.05 -16.62 26.13
CA ASP A 238 13.37 -16.96 25.62
C ASP A 238 13.24 -17.58 24.22
N PRO A 239 13.92 -17.04 23.19
CA PRO A 239 13.73 -17.45 21.81
C PRO A 239 14.29 -18.84 21.48
N VAL A 240 15.09 -19.44 22.37
CA VAL A 240 15.72 -20.76 22.17
C VAL A 240 14.92 -21.86 22.87
N SER A 241 14.44 -21.59 24.08
CA SER A 241 13.73 -22.55 24.93
C SER A 241 12.22 -22.40 24.91
N GLY A 242 11.70 -21.26 24.42
CA GLY A 242 10.27 -20.95 24.39
C GLY A 242 9.64 -20.75 25.77
N LYS A 243 10.42 -20.75 26.85
CA LYS A 243 9.92 -20.60 28.22
C LYS A 243 9.85 -19.12 28.61
N PRO A 244 8.79 -18.68 29.31
CA PRO A 244 8.77 -17.35 29.90
C PRO A 244 9.84 -17.30 31.01
N ALA A 245 10.78 -16.37 30.83
CA ALA A 245 11.80 -16.01 31.77
C ALA A 245 11.56 -14.59 32.26
N ASP A 246 11.72 -14.40 33.55
CA ASP A 246 11.42 -13.18 34.25
C ASP A 246 12.64 -12.26 34.20
N VAL A 247 12.62 -11.27 33.30
CA VAL A 247 13.76 -10.38 33.07
C VAL A 247 13.54 -9.05 33.77
N ARG A 248 14.39 -8.73 34.76
CA ARG A 248 14.41 -7.42 35.40
C ARG A 248 15.27 -6.46 34.60
N LEU A 249 14.62 -5.56 33.86
CA LEU A 249 15.33 -4.52 33.10
C LEU A 249 15.67 -3.33 34.00
N ARG A 250 16.93 -2.89 33.94
CA ARG A 250 17.36 -1.64 34.60
C ARG A 250 16.80 -0.44 33.84
N ARG A 251 16.51 0.67 34.52
CA ARG A 251 16.05 1.93 33.88
C ARG A 251 16.95 2.38 32.72
N ARG A 252 18.28 2.19 32.83
CA ARG A 252 19.24 2.49 31.75
C ARG A 252 19.01 1.61 30.52
N GLU A 253 18.70 0.33 30.70
CA GLU A 253 18.45 -0.62 29.61
C GLU A 253 17.12 -0.33 28.92
N VAL A 254 16.08 -0.01 29.69
CA VAL A 254 14.78 0.44 29.18
C VAL A 254 14.94 1.68 28.30
N ARG A 255 15.63 2.73 28.80
CA ARG A 255 15.90 3.94 28.01
C ARG A 255 16.72 3.65 26.76
N ALA A 256 17.74 2.79 26.85
CA ALA A 256 18.54 2.41 25.69
C ALA A 256 17.74 1.63 24.64
N ARG A 257 16.82 0.75 25.06
CA ARG A 257 15.90 0.04 24.15
C ARG A 257 14.92 1.01 23.50
N ALA A 258 14.28 1.90 24.26
CA ALA A 258 13.37 2.92 23.73
C ALA A 258 14.08 3.80 22.68
N ALA A 259 15.29 4.29 22.98
CA ALA A 259 16.06 5.10 22.05
C ALA A 259 16.45 4.34 20.77
N ARG A 260 16.84 3.06 20.88
CA ARG A 260 17.15 2.21 19.71
C ARG A 260 15.91 1.95 18.85
N ASN A 261 14.78 1.63 19.48
CA ASN A 261 13.52 1.37 18.79
C ASN A 261 13.03 2.61 18.03
N HIS A 262 13.07 3.77 18.70
CA HIS A 262 12.73 5.05 18.09
C HIS A 262 13.65 5.38 16.91
N ALA A 263 14.97 5.33 17.10
CA ALA A 263 15.94 5.63 16.05
C ALA A 263 15.80 4.69 14.84
N ARG A 264 15.58 3.39 15.08
CA ARG A 264 15.35 2.38 14.04
C ARG A 264 14.06 2.65 13.26
N HIS A 265 12.96 2.90 13.96
CA HIS A 265 11.67 3.20 13.33
C HIS A 265 11.73 4.47 12.48
N GLU A 266 12.32 5.54 13.02
CA GLU A 266 12.49 6.78 12.26
C GLU A 266 13.39 6.60 11.04
N ALA A 267 14.50 5.87 11.18
CA ALA A 267 15.41 5.58 10.07
C ALA A 267 14.71 4.79 8.97
N LEU A 268 13.88 3.81 9.33
CA LEU A 268 13.07 3.03 8.38
C LEU A 268 12.11 3.95 7.60
N VAL A 269 11.30 4.75 8.30
CA VAL A 269 10.32 5.65 7.68
C VAL A 269 11.01 6.70 6.80
N ARG A 270 12.10 7.31 7.29
CA ARG A 270 12.92 8.25 6.51
C ARG A 270 13.54 7.58 5.29
N GLY A 271 14.06 6.36 5.44
CA GLY A 271 14.65 5.58 4.35
C GLY A 271 13.67 5.34 3.21
N PHE A 272 12.44 4.91 3.52
CA PHE A 272 11.39 4.75 2.51
C PHE A 272 11.04 6.06 1.82
N ARG A 273 10.87 7.15 2.58
CA ARG A 273 10.57 8.48 2.01
C ARG A 273 11.69 8.99 1.10
N ASN A 274 12.94 8.83 1.50
CA ASN A 274 14.11 9.22 0.70
C ASN A 274 14.23 8.38 -0.58
N ALA A 275 13.86 7.10 -0.53
CA ALA A 275 13.75 6.24 -1.71
C ALA A 275 12.54 6.58 -2.62
N GLY A 276 11.71 7.53 -2.18
CA GLY A 276 10.55 8.06 -2.89
C GLY A 276 9.23 7.38 -2.53
N PHE A 277 9.21 6.38 -1.66
CA PHE A 277 7.97 5.71 -1.23
C PHE A 277 7.18 6.56 -0.23
N ASP A 278 5.89 6.25 -0.08
CA ASP A 278 5.01 6.93 0.87
C ASP A 278 4.45 5.89 1.85
N PRO A 279 5.22 5.54 2.89
CA PRO A 279 4.89 4.41 3.76
C PRO A 279 3.67 4.72 4.63
N LEU A 280 2.87 3.68 4.89
CA LEU A 280 1.83 3.62 5.91
C LEU A 280 2.43 3.04 7.20
N VAL A 281 2.08 3.60 8.35
CA VAL A 281 2.45 3.04 9.66
C VAL A 281 1.17 2.67 10.37
N VAL A 282 0.97 1.37 10.63
CA VAL A 282 -0.22 0.82 11.30
C VAL A 282 0.22 0.24 12.63
N GLY A 283 -0.28 0.82 13.71
CA GLY A 283 0.02 0.44 15.10
C GLY A 283 -1.16 -0.19 15.84
N THR A 284 -2.21 -0.58 15.12
CA THR A 284 -3.48 -1.06 15.69
C THR A 284 -3.99 -2.29 14.94
N SER A 285 -4.65 -3.19 15.67
CA SER A 285 -5.41 -4.31 15.09
C SER A 285 -6.89 -3.97 14.89
N ASP A 286 -7.34 -2.81 15.37
CA ASP A 286 -8.70 -2.34 15.12
C ASP A 286 -8.84 -1.90 13.65
N ARG A 287 -9.86 -2.46 12.97
CA ARG A 287 -10.07 -2.21 11.54
C ARG A 287 -10.49 -0.77 11.25
N ALA A 288 -11.24 -0.12 12.15
CA ALA A 288 -11.69 1.26 11.95
C ALA A 288 -10.53 2.24 12.12
N GLU A 289 -9.71 2.05 13.15
CA GLU A 289 -8.50 2.85 13.33
C GLU A 289 -7.50 2.65 12.18
N ALA A 290 -7.32 1.40 11.72
CA ALA A 290 -6.52 1.12 10.53
C ALA A 290 -7.08 1.84 9.29
N LEU A 291 -8.40 1.84 9.09
CA LEU A 291 -9.05 2.57 7.99
C LEU A 291 -8.74 4.07 8.04
N ASP A 292 -8.71 4.68 9.23
CA ASP A 292 -8.39 6.10 9.39
C ASP A 292 -6.94 6.40 9.00
N VAL A 293 -6.00 5.50 9.30
CA VAL A 293 -4.61 5.59 8.81
C VAL A 293 -4.56 5.61 7.28
N PHE A 294 -5.30 4.70 6.61
CA PHE A 294 -5.38 4.64 5.15
C PHE A 294 -6.05 5.88 4.55
N ARG A 295 -7.13 6.38 5.15
CA ARG A 295 -7.80 7.61 4.71
C ARG A 295 -6.91 8.84 4.85
N GLY A 296 -6.17 8.94 5.95
CA GLY A 296 -5.18 10.00 6.15
C GLY A 296 -4.08 9.95 5.09
N TRP A 297 -3.62 8.76 4.71
CA TRP A 297 -2.69 8.58 3.60
C TRP A 297 -3.27 9.02 2.25
N SER A 298 -4.49 8.59 1.91
CA SER A 298 -5.18 9.01 0.68
C SER A 298 -5.32 10.54 0.61
N ALA A 299 -5.69 11.16 1.72
CA ALA A 299 -5.85 12.61 1.81
C ALA A 299 -4.52 13.36 1.58
N ARG A 300 -3.42 12.90 2.19
CA ARG A 300 -2.08 13.47 1.98
C ARG A 300 -1.65 13.36 0.53
N ARG A 301 -1.86 12.20 -0.11
CA ARG A 301 -1.52 12.00 -1.53
C ARG A 301 -2.34 12.90 -2.44
N ARG A 302 -3.65 13.00 -2.20
CA ARG A 302 -4.54 13.88 -2.98
C ARG A 302 -4.11 15.35 -2.87
N ALA A 303 -3.75 15.79 -1.66
CA ALA A 303 -3.24 17.15 -1.45
C ALA A 303 -1.93 17.42 -2.21
N ARG A 304 -1.01 16.44 -2.27
CA ARG A 304 0.24 16.55 -3.05
C ARG A 304 -0.03 16.63 -4.56
N LEU A 305 -0.91 15.78 -5.08
CA LEU A 305 -1.27 15.80 -6.51
C LEU A 305 -1.90 17.14 -6.91
N ARG A 306 -2.78 17.71 -6.08
CA ARG A 306 -3.40 19.02 -6.32
C ARG A 306 -2.41 20.19 -6.31
N ARG A 307 -1.31 20.07 -5.58
CA ARG A 307 -0.23 21.10 -5.56
C ARG A 307 0.72 20.98 -6.75
N ALA A 308 0.76 19.81 -7.38
CA ALA A 308 1.63 19.53 -8.52
C ALA A 308 0.93 19.73 -9.88
N ALA A 309 -0.38 19.97 -9.87
CA ALA A 309 -1.20 20.34 -11.02
C ALA A 309 -1.38 21.86 -11.07
#